data_AF-A0A956L5G4-F1
#
_entry.id   AF-A0A956L5G4-F1
#
_cell.length_a   1.000
_cell.length_b   1.000
_cell.length_c   1.000
_cell.angle_alpha   90.00
_cell.angle_beta   90.00
_cell.angle_gamma   90.00
#
_symmetry.space_group_name_H-M   'P 1'
#
loop_
_entity.id
_entity.type
_entity.pdbx_description
1 polymer ?
#
loop_
_entity_poly.entity_id
_entity_poly.type
_entity_poly.pdbx_seq_one_letter_code
_entity_poly.pdbx_strand_id
1 'polypeptide(L)'
;MVPTAHVLLAERIPNEEALALAPTVGWAMLACAIFATVILVSYREGWRRLWLRMEDPRTMGAFRIVFGLCAVCNVNGLWELFDYLFTDEGLFITDVAREVYAREQFQGWGNGVDGDPYGFFGLAGFWEWLKGPKYSLLFFDSTPSFFWAHLVAFEIAMGLFIAGLWTRTTKWIAWFLFHSITLRNTVYWEGTENVYRCFFLYVCLSRCGHAYSLDNWRRCRRLRAQGRLSEPGKPGEGAGAPPSEAHPKGLEPVYRLIPGWPRLLVILQCAAIYCYTGVVKNGTVWWNGDAFYYALNLDHFYRIPPQWLSSVLGTNLFDFQSGRFSLTKGPI
;
A
#
# COMPACT_ATOMS: atom_id res chain seq x y z
N MET A 1 -32.73 -7.93 -40.75
CA MET A 1 -31.34 -7.74 -41.20
C MET A 1 -30.68 -6.79 -40.22
N VAL A 2 -30.01 -7.34 -39.21
CA VAL A 2 -29.21 -6.57 -38.24
C VAL A 2 -27.80 -6.52 -38.81
N PRO A 3 -27.17 -5.36 -39.02
CA PRO A 3 -25.79 -5.30 -39.49
C PRO A 3 -24.87 -5.83 -38.40
N THR A 4 -24.44 -7.08 -38.61
CA THR A 4 -23.17 -7.70 -38.23
C THR A 4 -22.17 -6.81 -37.46
N ALA A 5 -22.14 -7.00 -36.14
CA ALA A 5 -20.99 -7.36 -35.30
C ALA A 5 -19.55 -7.37 -35.90
N HIS A 6 -19.10 -6.27 -36.52
CA HIS A 6 -17.71 -6.15 -37.01
C HIS A 6 -16.92 -4.94 -36.47
N VAL A 7 -17.44 -4.18 -35.50
CA VAL A 7 -16.85 -2.86 -35.19
C VAL A 7 -15.75 -2.83 -34.11
N LEU A 8 -15.48 -3.86 -33.28
CA LEU A 8 -14.50 -3.66 -32.18
C LEU A 8 -13.51 -4.80 -31.91
N LEU A 9 -13.17 -5.59 -32.93
CA LEU A 9 -11.79 -6.07 -33.04
C LEU A 9 -11.10 -5.14 -34.04
N ALA A 10 -10.78 -3.92 -33.59
CA ALA A 10 -9.77 -3.16 -34.29
C ALA A 10 -8.49 -4.02 -34.20
N GLU A 11 -8.18 -4.75 -35.27
CA GLU A 11 -6.84 -5.25 -35.53
C GLU A 11 -5.91 -4.09 -35.18
N ARG A 12 -5.14 -4.22 -34.10
CA ARG A 12 -4.10 -3.25 -33.78
C ARG A 12 -3.14 -3.33 -34.95
N ILE A 13 -3.29 -2.41 -35.91
CA ILE A 13 -2.33 -2.21 -36.99
C ILE A 13 -0.98 -2.07 -36.28
N PRO A 14 -0.04 -3.01 -36.47
CA PRO A 14 1.24 -2.94 -35.79
C PRO A 14 1.89 -1.61 -36.16
N ASN A 15 2.37 -0.88 -35.15
CA ASN A 15 3.12 0.33 -35.44
C ASN A 15 4.44 -0.10 -36.11
N GLU A 16 4.49 0.01 -37.43
CA GLU A 16 5.62 -0.35 -38.29
C GLU A 16 6.92 0.33 -37.84
N GLU A 17 6.83 1.58 -37.37
CA GLU A 17 7.99 2.31 -36.83
C GLU A 17 8.52 1.67 -35.53
N ALA A 18 7.61 1.24 -34.65
CA ALA A 18 7.99 0.54 -33.42
C ALA A 18 8.59 -0.85 -33.71
N LEU A 19 8.08 -1.56 -34.72
CA LEU A 19 8.63 -2.84 -35.17
C LEU A 19 10.03 -2.67 -35.77
N ALA A 20 10.26 -1.63 -36.56
CA ALA A 20 11.57 -1.30 -37.12
C ALA A 20 12.60 -0.95 -36.02
N LEU A 21 12.16 -0.31 -34.93
CA LEU A 21 13.01 0.02 -33.77
C LEU A 21 13.20 -1.16 -32.80
N ALA A 22 12.39 -2.21 -32.88
CA ALA A 22 12.43 -3.30 -31.90
C ALA A 22 13.81 -3.97 -31.74
N PRO A 23 14.59 -4.25 -32.81
CA PRO A 23 15.92 -4.83 -32.67
C PRO A 23 16.90 -3.91 -31.94
N THR A 24 16.92 -2.61 -32.29
CA THR A 24 17.83 -1.63 -31.68
C THR A 24 17.48 -1.38 -30.22
N VAL A 25 16.18 -1.25 -29.92
CA VAL A 25 15.68 -1.16 -28.54
C VAL A 25 16.02 -2.41 -27.74
N GLY A 26 15.87 -3.60 -28.33
CA GLY A 26 16.24 -4.87 -27.68
C GLY A 26 17.72 -4.93 -27.29
N TRP A 27 18.62 -4.56 -28.21
CA TRP A 27 20.05 -4.48 -27.91
C TRP A 27 20.39 -3.40 -26.88
N ALA A 28 19.72 -2.24 -26.94
CA ALA A 28 19.89 -1.19 -25.94
C ALA A 28 19.42 -1.65 -24.55
N MET A 29 18.28 -2.34 -24.45
CA MET A 29 17.79 -2.92 -23.20
C MET A 29 18.75 -3.97 -22.64
N LEU A 30 19.31 -4.83 -23.49
CA LEU A 30 20.32 -5.79 -23.07
C LEU A 30 21.59 -5.09 -22.56
N ALA A 31 22.07 -4.07 -23.27
CA ALA A 31 23.22 -3.27 -22.84
C ALA A 31 22.95 -2.60 -21.48
N CYS A 32 21.77 -2.01 -21.28
CA CYS A 32 21.33 -1.47 -20.00
C CYS A 32 21.30 -2.54 -18.90
N ALA A 33 20.79 -3.75 -19.18
CA ALA A 33 20.73 -4.85 -18.21
C ALA A 33 22.13 -5.36 -17.83
N ILE A 34 23.04 -5.48 -18.80
CA ILE A 34 24.44 -5.82 -18.56
C ILE A 34 25.10 -4.75 -17.70
N PHE A 35 24.94 -3.47 -18.05
CA PHE A 35 25.51 -2.35 -17.30
C PHE A 35 24.97 -2.31 -15.86
N ALA A 36 23.66 -2.50 -15.67
CA ALA A 36 23.07 -2.59 -14.34
C ALA A 36 23.65 -3.77 -13.54
N THR A 37 23.85 -4.92 -14.17
CA THR A 37 24.47 -6.10 -13.54
C THR A 37 25.92 -5.83 -13.16
N VAL A 38 26.70 -5.20 -14.04
CA VAL A 38 28.08 -4.79 -13.76
C VAL A 38 28.11 -3.84 -12.56
N ILE A 39 27.20 -2.88 -12.47
CA ILE A 39 27.07 -1.99 -11.29
C ILE A 39 26.75 -2.80 -10.04
N LEU A 40 25.75 -3.68 -10.08
CA LEU A 40 25.34 -4.49 -8.93
C LEU A 40 26.49 -5.37 -8.41
N VAL A 41 27.24 -6.00 -9.31
CA VAL A 41 28.38 -6.86 -8.98
C VAL A 41 29.57 -6.03 -8.48
N SER A 42 29.92 -4.95 -9.19
CA SER A 42 31.07 -4.09 -8.83
C SER A 42 30.87 -3.43 -7.47
N TYR A 43 29.64 -3.05 -7.13
CA TYR A 43 29.28 -2.41 -5.86
C TYR A 43 28.62 -3.38 -4.85
N ARG A 44 28.84 -4.69 -4.98
CA ARG A 44 28.22 -5.72 -4.11
C ARG A 44 28.30 -5.43 -2.62
N GLU A 45 29.41 -4.86 -2.18
CA GLU A 45 29.63 -4.51 -0.77
C GLU A 45 28.77 -3.32 -0.34
N GLY A 46 28.62 -2.33 -1.21
CA GLY A 46 27.72 -1.20 -0.99
C GLY A 46 26.28 -1.66 -0.89
N TRP A 47 25.84 -2.53 -1.79
CA TRP A 47 24.50 -3.15 -1.75
C TRP A 47 24.29 -3.97 -0.48
N ARG A 48 25.25 -4.81 -0.10
CA ARG A 48 25.20 -5.60 1.13
C ARG A 48 25.01 -4.70 2.36
N ARG A 49 25.81 -3.62 2.46
CA ARG A 49 25.70 -2.64 3.55
C ARG A 49 24.35 -1.93 3.51
N LEU A 50 23.88 -1.52 2.35
CA LEU A 50 22.60 -0.83 2.20
C LEU A 50 21.42 -1.70 2.67
N TRP A 51 21.38 -2.97 2.28
CA TRP A 51 20.29 -3.89 2.62
C TRP A 51 20.38 -4.46 4.04
N LEU A 52 21.58 -4.76 4.54
CA LEU A 52 21.77 -5.43 5.83
C LEU A 52 22.11 -4.50 6.99
N ARG A 53 22.21 -3.19 6.75
CA ARG A 53 22.45 -2.20 7.80
C ARG A 53 21.37 -2.25 8.87
N MET A 54 21.80 -2.17 10.11
CA MET A 54 20.94 -1.98 11.27
C MET A 54 20.77 -0.47 11.52
N GLU A 55 19.53 -0.06 11.77
CA GLU A 55 19.14 1.34 11.91
C GLU A 55 18.26 1.59 13.13
N ASP A 56 18.11 2.87 13.44
CA ASP A 56 17.23 3.34 14.51
C ASP A 56 15.75 3.01 14.19
N PRO A 57 15.03 2.33 15.10
CA PRO A 57 13.63 1.97 14.88
C PRO A 57 12.65 3.14 14.94
N ARG A 58 13.04 4.33 15.42
CA ARG A 58 12.13 5.47 15.63
C ARG A 58 11.39 5.84 14.35
N THR A 59 12.07 5.92 13.22
CA THR A 59 11.43 6.23 11.93
C THR A 59 10.35 5.21 11.57
N MET A 60 10.63 3.92 11.72
CA MET A 60 9.64 2.87 11.45
C MET A 60 8.51 2.82 12.48
N GLY A 61 8.79 3.16 13.75
CA GLY A 61 7.76 3.29 14.79
C GLY A 61 6.81 4.44 14.50
N ALA A 62 7.33 5.60 14.09
CA ALA A 62 6.54 6.76 13.69
C ALA A 62 5.75 6.46 12.41
N PHE A 63 6.41 5.84 11.43
CA PHE A 63 5.75 5.40 10.20
C PHE A 63 4.58 4.47 10.49
N ARG A 64 4.74 3.48 11.38
CA ARG A 64 3.64 2.58 11.80
C ARG A 64 2.42 3.36 12.32
N ILE A 65 2.64 4.36 13.16
CA ILE A 65 1.56 5.16 13.76
C ILE A 65 0.84 5.98 12.69
N VAL A 66 1.60 6.76 11.91
CA VAL A 66 1.04 7.63 10.86
C VAL A 66 0.35 6.80 9.78
N PHE A 67 1.02 5.76 9.28
CA PHE A 67 0.46 4.84 8.29
C PHE A 67 -0.80 4.15 8.82
N GLY A 68 -0.79 3.68 10.06
CA GLY A 68 -1.94 3.04 10.67
C GLY A 68 -3.14 3.97 10.78
N LEU A 69 -2.93 5.22 11.22
CA LEU A 69 -3.98 6.24 11.26
C LEU A 69 -4.52 6.54 9.85
N CYS A 70 -3.64 6.72 8.87
CA CYS A 70 -4.05 6.93 7.48
C CYS A 70 -4.84 5.75 6.91
N ALA A 71 -4.46 4.51 7.21
CA ALA A 71 -5.16 3.30 6.76
C ALA A 71 -6.56 3.17 7.39
N VAL A 72 -6.71 3.51 8.68
CA VAL A 72 -8.02 3.60 9.34
C VAL A 72 -8.87 4.68 8.68
N CYS A 73 -8.32 5.89 8.44
CA CYS A 73 -9.04 6.95 7.75
C CYS A 73 -9.38 6.62 6.30
N ASN A 74 -8.57 5.82 5.60
CA ASN A 74 -8.86 5.38 4.24
C ASN A 74 -10.08 4.45 4.21
N VAL A 75 -10.16 3.46 5.12
CA VAL A 75 -11.33 2.58 5.23
C VAL A 75 -12.55 3.37 5.72
N ASN A 76 -12.44 4.08 6.84
CA ASN A 76 -13.57 4.81 7.43
C ASN A 76 -14.03 6.01 6.60
N GLY A 77 -13.20 6.50 5.67
CA GLY A 77 -13.63 7.49 4.68
C GLY A 77 -14.74 6.99 3.75
N LEU A 78 -14.96 5.68 3.68
CA LEU A 78 -16.01 5.04 2.87
C LEU A 78 -17.29 4.73 3.68
N TRP A 79 -17.45 5.31 4.89
CA TRP A 79 -18.52 4.93 5.80
C TRP A 79 -19.94 5.03 5.20
N GLU A 80 -20.19 6.03 4.35
CA GLU A 80 -21.47 6.20 3.65
C GLU A 80 -21.72 5.12 2.58
N LEU A 81 -20.64 4.48 2.12
CA LEU A 81 -20.65 3.50 1.04
C LEU A 81 -20.41 2.09 1.55
N PHE A 82 -20.37 1.85 2.86
CA PHE A 82 -20.04 0.53 3.41
C PHE A 82 -21.01 -0.56 2.99
N ASP A 83 -22.31 -0.33 3.19
CA ASP A 83 -23.33 -1.27 2.78
C ASP A 83 -23.33 -1.42 1.25
N TYR A 84 -23.17 -0.32 0.51
CA TYR A 84 -23.14 -0.36 -0.95
C TYR A 84 -21.93 -1.13 -1.52
N LEU A 85 -20.74 -1.01 -0.93
CA LEU A 85 -19.50 -1.55 -1.51
C LEU A 85 -19.12 -2.94 -0.99
N PHE A 86 -19.41 -3.23 0.28
CA PHE A 86 -18.80 -4.37 0.96
C PHE A 86 -19.78 -5.43 1.46
N THR A 87 -21.09 -5.16 1.44
CA THR A 87 -22.12 -6.14 1.82
C THR A 87 -22.78 -6.77 0.59
N ASP A 88 -23.54 -7.84 0.82
CA ASP A 88 -24.33 -8.53 -0.20
C ASP A 88 -25.66 -7.85 -0.53
N GLU A 89 -26.03 -6.80 0.20
CA GLU A 89 -27.18 -5.92 -0.10
C GLU A 89 -26.82 -4.78 -1.06
N GLY A 90 -25.52 -4.61 -1.35
CA GLY A 90 -24.98 -3.51 -2.15
C GLY A 90 -24.80 -3.83 -3.63
N LEU A 91 -23.73 -3.29 -4.21
CA LEU A 91 -23.39 -3.37 -5.63
C LEU A 91 -23.17 -4.81 -6.12
N PHE A 92 -22.53 -5.65 -5.30
CA PHE A 92 -22.25 -7.04 -5.64
C PHE A 92 -22.66 -7.95 -4.49
N ILE A 93 -23.64 -8.82 -4.77
CA ILE A 93 -23.96 -9.97 -3.92
C ILE A 93 -22.71 -10.86 -3.81
N THR A 94 -22.58 -11.61 -2.70
CA THR A 94 -21.38 -12.40 -2.36
C THR A 94 -20.87 -13.28 -3.52
N ASP A 95 -21.77 -13.96 -4.23
CA ASP A 95 -21.46 -14.84 -5.36
C ASP A 95 -20.99 -14.06 -6.60
N VAL A 96 -21.65 -12.96 -6.93
CA VAL A 96 -21.23 -12.06 -8.02
C VAL A 96 -19.86 -11.46 -7.72
N ALA A 97 -19.59 -11.08 -6.47
CA ALA A 97 -18.28 -10.57 -6.07
C ALA A 97 -17.16 -11.61 -6.27
N ARG A 98 -17.42 -12.89 -5.99
CA ARG A 98 -16.48 -13.98 -6.28
C ARG A 98 -16.25 -14.09 -7.79
N GLU A 99 -17.30 -14.11 -8.59
CA GLU A 99 -17.21 -14.26 -10.05
C GLU A 99 -16.47 -13.07 -10.70
N VAL A 100 -16.71 -11.85 -10.24
CA VAL A 100 -16.07 -10.65 -10.80
C VAL A 100 -14.60 -10.54 -10.37
N TYR A 101 -14.28 -10.80 -9.10
CA TYR A 101 -12.97 -10.45 -8.54
C TYR A 101 -12.03 -11.63 -8.26
N ALA A 102 -12.57 -12.84 -8.14
CA ALA A 102 -11.83 -13.99 -7.66
C ALA A 102 -12.23 -15.32 -8.34
N ARG A 103 -12.84 -15.28 -9.52
CA ARG A 103 -13.39 -16.47 -10.22
C ARG A 103 -12.42 -17.64 -10.28
N GLU A 104 -11.21 -17.38 -10.78
CA GLU A 104 -10.17 -18.41 -10.93
C GLU A 104 -9.82 -19.05 -9.58
N GLN A 105 -9.80 -18.25 -8.52
CA GLN A 105 -9.45 -18.68 -7.17
C GLN A 105 -10.59 -19.45 -6.49
N PHE A 106 -11.84 -19.27 -6.92
CA PHE A 106 -13.03 -19.95 -6.38
C PHE A 106 -13.58 -21.01 -7.34
N GLN A 107 -12.77 -21.48 -8.30
CA GLN A 107 -13.14 -22.63 -9.13
C GLN A 107 -13.38 -23.87 -8.25
N GLY A 108 -14.55 -24.49 -8.39
CA GLY A 108 -14.96 -25.64 -7.59
C GLY A 108 -15.38 -25.30 -6.16
N TRP A 109 -15.71 -24.03 -5.87
CA TRP A 109 -16.43 -23.63 -4.66
C TRP A 109 -17.94 -23.70 -4.89
N GLY A 110 -18.63 -24.52 -4.10
CA GLY A 110 -20.09 -24.57 -4.03
C GLY A 110 -20.64 -23.51 -3.07
N ASN A 111 -21.65 -22.78 -3.52
CA ASN A 111 -22.31 -21.70 -2.76
C ASN A 111 -23.53 -22.18 -1.95
N GLY A 112 -23.87 -23.47 -1.97
CA GLY A 112 -25.07 -23.98 -1.30
C GLY A 112 -26.36 -23.86 -2.12
N VAL A 113 -26.29 -23.37 -3.36
CA VAL A 113 -27.45 -23.18 -4.25
C VAL A 113 -27.58 -24.40 -5.17
N ASP A 114 -28.82 -24.74 -5.56
CA ASP A 114 -29.14 -25.83 -6.50
C ASP A 114 -28.60 -27.23 -6.12
N GLY A 115 -28.38 -27.48 -4.81
CA GLY A 115 -27.95 -28.78 -4.29
C GLY A 115 -26.43 -28.95 -4.16
N ASP A 116 -25.64 -27.93 -4.50
CA ASP A 116 -24.20 -27.94 -4.29
C ASP A 116 -23.85 -27.82 -2.80
N PRO A 117 -22.92 -28.64 -2.26
CA PRO A 117 -22.47 -28.49 -0.88
C PRO A 117 -21.73 -27.15 -0.69
N TYR A 118 -21.96 -26.50 0.45
CA TYR A 118 -21.23 -25.27 0.80
C TYR A 118 -19.75 -25.58 1.08
N GLY A 119 -18.85 -25.01 0.28
CA GLY A 119 -17.41 -25.22 0.41
C GLY A 119 -16.73 -25.66 -0.88
N PHE A 120 -15.44 -26.02 -0.80
CA PHE A 120 -14.75 -26.60 -1.95
C PHE A 120 -15.20 -28.04 -2.18
N PHE A 121 -15.47 -28.41 -3.43
CA PHE A 121 -15.84 -29.77 -3.83
C PHE A 121 -14.70 -30.80 -3.61
N GLY A 122 -13.48 -30.35 -3.30
CA GLY A 122 -12.36 -31.19 -2.92
C GLY A 122 -11.08 -30.41 -2.61
N LEU A 123 -10.03 -31.13 -2.22
CA LEU A 123 -8.72 -30.53 -1.90
C LEU A 123 -8.09 -29.77 -3.07
N ALA A 124 -8.38 -30.18 -4.31
CA ALA A 124 -7.88 -29.49 -5.51
C ALA A 124 -8.38 -28.04 -5.60
N GLY A 125 -9.67 -27.80 -5.37
CA GLY A 125 -10.25 -26.45 -5.37
C GLY A 125 -9.67 -25.56 -4.27
N PHE A 126 -9.46 -26.13 -3.07
CA PHE A 126 -8.77 -25.42 -1.99
C PHE A 126 -7.32 -25.04 -2.37
N TRP A 127 -6.62 -25.91 -3.10
CA TRP A 127 -5.26 -25.63 -3.57
C TRP A 127 -5.20 -24.59 -4.68
N GLU A 128 -6.17 -24.60 -5.61
CA GLU A 128 -6.31 -23.50 -6.57
C GLU A 128 -6.61 -22.18 -5.85
N TRP A 129 -7.46 -22.21 -4.81
CA TRP A 129 -7.74 -21.02 -4.02
C TRP A 129 -6.48 -20.45 -3.35
N LEU A 130 -5.61 -21.31 -2.83
CA LEU A 130 -4.38 -20.89 -2.17
C LEU A 130 -3.34 -20.31 -3.15
N LYS A 131 -3.41 -20.61 -4.45
CA LYS A 131 -2.48 -20.01 -5.43
C LYS A 131 -2.81 -18.55 -5.73
N GLY A 132 -4.09 -18.17 -5.59
CA GLY A 132 -4.54 -16.84 -5.96
C GLY A 132 -4.17 -15.76 -4.93
N PRO A 133 -4.20 -14.48 -5.33
CA PRO A 133 -3.82 -13.36 -4.47
C PRO A 133 -5.00 -12.72 -3.69
N LYS A 134 -6.22 -13.23 -3.86
CA LYS A 134 -7.47 -12.60 -3.40
C LYS A 134 -7.93 -13.18 -2.06
N TYR A 135 -7.19 -12.85 -1.00
CA TYR A 135 -7.53 -13.29 0.36
C TYR A 135 -8.47 -12.30 1.05
N SER A 136 -9.77 -12.59 1.02
CA SER A 136 -10.79 -11.85 1.76
C SER A 136 -11.79 -12.79 2.42
N LEU A 137 -12.09 -12.53 3.69
CA LEU A 137 -13.17 -13.22 4.42
C LEU A 137 -14.54 -12.85 3.85
N LEU A 138 -14.67 -11.65 3.29
CA LEU A 138 -15.91 -11.14 2.72
C LEU A 138 -16.30 -11.83 1.40
N PHE A 139 -15.41 -12.64 0.83
CA PHE A 139 -15.82 -13.56 -0.23
C PHE A 139 -16.59 -14.77 0.32
N PHE A 140 -16.46 -15.16 1.59
CA PHE A 140 -17.18 -16.32 2.12
C PHE A 140 -18.57 -15.93 2.64
N ASP A 141 -18.64 -14.82 3.36
CA ASP A 141 -19.86 -14.22 3.89
C ASP A 141 -19.72 -12.70 3.80
N SER A 142 -20.70 -12.02 3.21
CA SER A 142 -20.74 -10.55 3.21
C SER A 142 -22.09 -10.00 3.65
N THR A 143 -22.82 -10.74 4.49
CA THR A 143 -24.00 -10.19 5.17
C THR A 143 -23.65 -8.94 5.96
N PRO A 144 -24.56 -7.96 6.14
CA PRO A 144 -24.26 -6.74 6.88
C PRO A 144 -23.70 -7.03 8.28
N SER A 145 -24.28 -7.99 8.99
CA SER A 145 -23.82 -8.38 10.34
C SER A 145 -22.37 -8.89 10.34
N PHE A 146 -21.99 -9.69 9.34
CA PHE A 146 -20.63 -10.21 9.19
C PHE A 146 -19.65 -9.09 8.83
N PHE A 147 -20.02 -8.21 7.90
CA PHE A 147 -19.21 -7.05 7.54
C PHE A 147 -18.94 -6.13 8.74
N TRP A 148 -19.98 -5.77 9.50
CA TRP A 148 -19.81 -4.93 10.69
C TRP A 148 -18.95 -5.59 11.77
N ALA A 149 -19.09 -6.90 11.97
CA ALA A 149 -18.20 -7.65 12.87
C ALA A 149 -16.74 -7.65 12.37
N HIS A 150 -16.53 -7.83 11.06
CA HIS A 150 -15.22 -7.75 10.42
C HIS A 150 -14.61 -6.35 10.55
N LEU A 151 -15.42 -5.29 10.38
CA LEU A 151 -15.00 -3.91 10.55
C LEU A 151 -14.59 -3.61 12.00
N VAL A 152 -15.36 -4.05 12.99
CA VAL A 152 -14.99 -3.93 14.41
C VAL A 152 -13.69 -4.68 14.71
N ALA A 153 -13.53 -5.89 14.18
CA ALA A 153 -12.27 -6.63 14.32
C ALA A 153 -11.09 -5.88 13.68
N PHE A 154 -11.31 -5.26 12.51
CA PHE A 154 -10.33 -4.42 11.85
C PHE A 154 -9.94 -3.21 12.71
N GLU A 155 -10.91 -2.47 13.26
CA GLU A 155 -10.67 -1.31 14.12
C GLU A 155 -9.88 -1.68 15.38
N ILE A 156 -10.24 -2.78 16.04
CA ILE A 156 -9.50 -3.28 17.21
C ILE A 156 -8.07 -3.66 16.81
N ALA A 157 -7.89 -4.41 15.72
CA ALA A 157 -6.57 -4.82 15.25
C ALA A 157 -5.69 -3.61 14.87
N MET A 158 -6.27 -2.61 14.21
CA MET A 158 -5.60 -1.36 13.85
C MET A 158 -5.25 -0.52 15.09
N GLY A 159 -6.16 -0.40 16.06
CA GLY A 159 -5.89 0.30 17.32
C GLY A 159 -4.72 -0.35 18.09
N LEU A 160 -4.71 -1.68 18.18
CA LEU A 160 -3.61 -2.43 18.78
C LEU A 160 -2.29 -2.29 18.01
N PHE A 161 -2.35 -2.31 16.68
CA PHE A 161 -1.21 -2.10 15.79
C PHE A 161 -0.62 -0.68 15.93
N ILE A 162 -1.46 0.35 15.92
CA ILE A 162 -1.08 1.76 16.09
C ILE A 162 -0.47 1.99 17.47
N ALA A 163 -1.09 1.48 18.54
CA ALA A 163 -0.54 1.55 19.90
C ALA A 163 0.76 0.73 20.07
N GLY A 164 0.99 -0.24 19.18
CA GLY A 164 2.17 -1.09 19.21
C GLY A 164 2.09 -2.13 20.33
N LEU A 165 0.93 -2.75 20.51
CA LEU A 165 0.72 -3.86 21.43
C LEU A 165 0.75 -5.20 20.68
N TRP A 166 1.50 -6.18 21.19
CA TRP A 166 1.68 -7.51 20.57
C TRP A 166 2.04 -7.41 19.09
N THR A 167 2.92 -6.46 18.76
CA THR A 167 3.27 -6.04 17.39
C THR A 167 3.68 -7.17 16.48
N ARG A 168 4.22 -8.27 17.00
CA ARG A 168 4.56 -9.46 16.20
C ARG A 168 3.34 -10.06 15.51
N THR A 169 2.18 -10.05 16.16
CA THR A 169 0.95 -10.71 15.70
C THR A 169 -0.04 -9.68 15.15
N THR A 170 -0.24 -8.57 15.86
CA THR A 170 -1.26 -7.57 15.51
C THR A 170 -1.03 -6.93 14.15
N LYS A 171 0.22 -6.72 13.72
CA LYS A 171 0.54 -6.22 12.38
C LYS A 171 0.00 -7.13 11.26
N TRP A 172 0.11 -8.45 11.41
CA TRP A 172 -0.36 -9.41 10.40
C TRP A 172 -1.87 -9.55 10.41
N ILE A 173 -2.50 -9.53 11.58
CA ILE A 173 -3.96 -9.52 11.71
C ILE A 173 -4.52 -8.25 11.06
N ALA A 174 -3.99 -7.08 11.41
CA ALA A 174 -4.41 -5.80 10.87
C ALA A 174 -4.22 -5.74 9.34
N TRP A 175 -3.07 -6.22 8.84
CA TRP A 175 -2.81 -6.36 7.40
C TRP A 175 -3.86 -7.23 6.71
N PHE A 176 -4.15 -8.41 7.27
CA PHE A 176 -5.12 -9.34 6.69
C PHE A 176 -6.54 -8.77 6.68
N LEU A 177 -6.99 -8.17 7.78
CA LEU A 177 -8.33 -7.57 7.87
C LEU A 177 -8.48 -6.37 6.93
N PHE A 178 -7.45 -5.53 6.80
CA PHE A 178 -7.38 -4.45 5.81
C PHE A 178 -7.47 -4.98 4.37
N HIS A 179 -6.69 -6.02 4.06
CA HIS A 179 -6.70 -6.66 2.74
C HIS A 179 -8.06 -7.32 2.44
N SER A 180 -8.71 -7.89 3.46
CA SER A 180 -10.02 -8.50 3.32
C SER A 180 -11.07 -7.48 2.89
N ILE A 181 -11.10 -6.29 3.48
CA ILE A 181 -12.03 -5.21 3.06
C ILE A 181 -11.68 -4.76 1.64
N THR A 182 -10.41 -4.39 1.41
CA THR A 182 -9.99 -3.82 0.12
C THR A 182 -10.13 -4.79 -1.06
N LEU A 183 -9.91 -6.08 -0.86
CA LEU A 183 -10.01 -7.07 -1.95
C LEU A 183 -11.43 -7.50 -2.28
N ARG A 184 -12.40 -7.28 -1.38
CA ARG A 184 -13.80 -7.66 -1.59
C ARG A 184 -14.43 -6.93 -2.78
N ASN A 185 -14.06 -5.66 -2.96
CA ASN A 185 -14.57 -4.84 -4.05
C ASN A 185 -13.49 -3.86 -4.49
N THR A 186 -13.15 -3.88 -5.77
CA THR A 186 -12.09 -3.02 -6.32
C THR A 186 -12.61 -1.87 -7.17
N VAL A 187 -13.93 -1.65 -7.26
CA VAL A 187 -14.52 -0.53 -8.02
C VAL A 187 -14.01 0.82 -7.54
N TYR A 188 -13.91 1.00 -6.22
CA TYR A 188 -13.49 2.27 -5.63
C TYR A 188 -11.96 2.43 -5.60
N TRP A 189 -11.19 1.43 -6.04
CA TRP A 189 -9.74 1.49 -5.93
C TRP A 189 -9.18 2.61 -6.79
N GLU A 190 -8.35 3.40 -6.16
CA GLU A 190 -7.43 4.31 -6.80
C GLU A 190 -6.00 3.74 -6.74
N GLY A 191 -5.03 4.48 -7.27
CA GLY A 191 -3.62 4.12 -7.11
C GLY A 191 -3.18 4.02 -5.64
N THR A 192 -3.92 4.66 -4.73
CA THR A 192 -3.65 4.72 -3.28
C THR A 192 -3.82 3.36 -2.59
N GLU A 193 -4.84 2.57 -2.90
CA GLU A 193 -5.05 1.25 -2.28
C GLU A 193 -3.87 0.31 -2.56
N ASN A 194 -3.30 0.37 -3.76
CA ASN A 194 -2.09 -0.39 -4.08
C ASN A 194 -0.90 0.05 -3.22
N VAL A 195 -0.73 1.35 -2.97
CA VAL A 195 0.30 1.87 -2.07
C VAL A 195 0.10 1.38 -0.64
N TYR A 196 -1.14 1.45 -0.11
CA TYR A 196 -1.44 0.93 1.21
C TYR A 196 -1.11 -0.56 1.32
N ARG A 197 -1.53 -1.38 0.36
CA ARG A 197 -1.27 -2.82 0.37
C ARG A 197 0.22 -3.15 0.39
N CYS A 198 1.01 -2.50 -0.46
CA CYS A 198 2.47 -2.67 -0.49
C CYS A 198 3.13 -2.19 0.81
N PHE A 199 2.81 -0.98 1.28
CA PHE A 199 3.44 -0.40 2.47
C PHE A 199 3.08 -1.17 3.72
N PHE A 200 1.84 -1.64 3.84
CA PHE A 200 1.42 -2.46 4.96
C PHE A 200 2.26 -3.74 5.02
N LEU A 201 2.47 -4.43 3.90
CA LEU A 201 3.35 -5.59 3.85
C LEU A 201 4.78 -5.25 4.30
N TYR A 202 5.36 -4.13 3.83
CA TYR A 202 6.70 -3.70 4.25
C TYR A 202 6.76 -3.43 5.76
N VAL A 203 5.73 -2.81 6.35
CA VAL A 203 5.64 -2.60 7.80
C VAL A 203 5.51 -3.94 8.53
N CYS A 204 4.72 -4.88 8.00
CA CYS A 204 4.61 -6.23 8.55
C CYS A 204 5.94 -6.97 8.58
N LEU A 205 6.80 -6.76 7.58
CA LEU A 205 8.13 -7.34 7.56
C LEU A 205 9.13 -6.59 8.45
N SER A 206 8.83 -5.34 8.81
CA SER A 206 9.65 -4.53 9.70
C SER A 206 9.51 -4.91 11.17
N ARG A 207 10.48 -4.46 11.98
CA ARG A 207 10.43 -4.51 13.45
C ARG A 207 9.90 -3.18 14.02
N CYS A 208 8.81 -2.66 13.46
CA CYS A 208 8.17 -1.39 13.85
C CYS A 208 7.67 -1.32 15.30
N GLY A 209 7.66 -2.44 16.03
CA GLY A 209 7.35 -2.51 17.46
C GLY A 209 8.51 -2.12 18.38
N HIS A 210 9.71 -1.82 17.86
CA HIS A 210 10.88 -1.53 18.68
C HIS A 210 10.97 -0.06 19.17
N ALA A 211 10.18 0.86 18.60
CA ALA A 211 10.06 2.24 19.05
C ALA A 211 8.59 2.67 19.08
N TYR A 212 8.30 3.69 19.89
CA TYR A 212 6.96 4.29 20.06
C TYR A 212 5.85 3.24 20.20
N SER A 213 6.06 2.23 21.04
CA SER A 213 5.14 1.08 21.18
C SER A 213 4.94 0.73 22.64
N LEU A 214 3.75 0.23 22.97
CA LEU A 214 3.47 -0.36 24.27
C LEU A 214 4.36 -1.56 24.56
N ASP A 215 4.70 -2.36 23.54
CA ASP A 215 5.65 -3.48 23.68
C ASP A 215 7.03 -3.01 24.14
N ASN A 216 7.59 -1.95 23.54
CA ASN A 216 8.89 -1.43 23.95
C ASN A 216 8.81 -0.76 25.32
N TRP A 217 7.72 -0.05 25.62
CA TRP A 217 7.50 0.51 26.95
C TRP A 217 7.45 -0.58 28.04
N ARG A 218 6.68 -1.66 27.84
CA ARG A 218 6.61 -2.81 28.76
C ARG A 218 7.98 -3.47 28.94
N ARG A 219 8.75 -3.63 27.86
CA ARG A 219 10.13 -4.13 27.89
C ARG A 219 11.04 -3.21 28.72
N CYS A 220 11.06 -1.91 28.45
CA CYS A 220 11.89 -0.95 29.16
C CYS A 220 11.53 -0.88 30.65
N ARG A 221 10.24 -0.93 31.00
CA ARG A 221 9.79 -0.99 32.40
C ARG A 221 10.35 -2.22 33.13
N ARG A 222 10.34 -3.38 32.46
CA ARG A 222 10.93 -4.63 33.00
C ARG A 222 12.45 -4.53 33.14
N LEU A 223 13.15 -4.00 32.15
CA LEU A 223 14.61 -3.82 32.18
C LEU A 223 15.06 -2.82 33.24
N ARG A 224 14.30 -1.74 33.43
CA ARG A 224 14.54 -0.75 34.48
C ARG A 224 14.41 -1.38 35.87
N ALA A 225 13.36 -2.18 36.10
CA ALA A 225 13.19 -2.91 37.36
C ALA A 225 14.33 -3.92 37.64
N GLN A 226 14.98 -4.42 36.58
CA GLN A 226 16.15 -5.31 36.69
C GLN A 226 17.49 -4.56 36.76
N GLY A 227 17.52 -3.22 36.68
CA GLY A 227 18.77 -2.45 36.60
C GLY A 227 19.59 -2.69 35.33
N ARG A 228 18.96 -3.20 34.26
CA ARG A 228 19.63 -3.59 33.00
C ARG A 228 19.37 -2.63 31.84
N LEU A 229 18.66 -1.54 32.07
CA LEU A 229 18.33 -0.55 31.05
C LEU A 229 19.41 0.55 31.02
N SER A 230 19.98 0.81 29.85
CA SER A 230 20.75 2.03 29.61
C SER A 230 19.78 3.20 29.42
N GLU A 231 19.93 4.24 30.22
CA GLU A 231 19.10 5.46 30.15
C GLU A 231 19.98 6.66 29.79
N PRO A 232 19.41 7.74 29.23
CA PRO A 232 20.16 8.99 29.03
C PRO A 232 20.75 9.50 30.36
N GLY A 233 22.01 9.94 30.34
CA GLY A 233 22.75 10.37 31.53
C GLY A 233 23.25 9.22 32.44
N LYS A 234 23.10 7.97 32.01
CA LYS A 234 23.68 6.77 32.65
C LYS A 234 24.65 6.08 31.68
N PRO A 235 25.45 5.10 32.14
CA PRO A 235 26.35 4.36 31.25
C PRO A 235 25.64 3.85 29.99
N GLY A 236 26.20 4.18 28.82
CA GLY A 236 25.66 3.85 27.51
C GLY A 236 24.65 4.85 26.93
N GLU A 237 24.28 5.93 27.64
CA GLU A 237 23.49 7.06 27.13
C GLU A 237 22.21 6.66 26.36
N GLY A 238 21.55 5.57 26.78
CA GLY A 238 20.35 5.04 26.13
C GLY A 238 20.59 4.13 24.91
N ALA A 239 21.83 4.06 24.41
CA ALA A 239 22.26 3.20 23.31
C ALA A 239 22.74 1.80 23.76
N GLY A 240 22.75 1.55 25.08
CA GLY A 240 23.27 0.31 25.65
C GLY A 240 24.75 0.42 25.99
N ALA A 241 25.21 -0.46 26.88
CA ALA A 241 26.61 -0.54 27.28
C ALA A 241 27.05 -2.01 27.32
N PRO A 242 28.28 -2.33 26.89
CA PRO A 242 28.82 -3.67 27.05
C PRO A 242 28.95 -4.04 28.54
N PRO A 243 29.10 -5.34 28.86
CA PRO A 243 29.40 -5.78 30.21
C PRO A 243 30.58 -5.04 30.82
N SER A 244 30.44 -4.60 32.06
CA SER A 244 31.47 -3.93 32.86
C SER A 244 31.47 -4.49 34.28
N GLU A 245 32.47 -4.15 35.10
CA GLU A 245 32.51 -4.56 36.51
C GLU A 245 31.25 -4.15 37.29
N ALA A 246 30.74 -2.94 37.03
CA ALA A 246 29.50 -2.45 37.62
C ALA A 246 28.24 -3.12 37.03
N HIS A 247 28.30 -3.60 35.78
CA HIS A 247 27.18 -4.23 35.08
C HIS A 247 27.62 -5.52 34.37
N PRO A 248 27.75 -6.66 35.08
CA PRO A 248 28.31 -7.90 34.53
C PRO A 248 27.54 -8.49 33.34
N LYS A 249 26.26 -8.13 33.18
CA LYS A 249 25.40 -8.57 32.06
C LYS A 249 25.26 -7.52 30.95
N GLY A 250 25.94 -6.37 31.08
CA GLY A 250 25.77 -5.20 30.23
C GLY A 250 24.42 -4.50 30.42
N LEU A 251 24.27 -3.35 29.75
CA LEU A 251 23.05 -2.58 29.72
C LEU A 251 22.42 -2.65 28.32
N GLU A 252 21.13 -2.91 28.26
CA GLU A 252 20.38 -2.93 27.01
C GLU A 252 19.92 -1.53 26.58
N PRO A 253 19.88 -1.23 25.27
CA PRO A 253 19.39 0.05 24.76
C PRO A 253 17.89 0.24 24.99
N VAL A 254 17.47 1.51 25.09
CA VAL A 254 16.03 1.87 25.07
C VAL A 254 15.39 1.38 23.78
N TYR A 255 16.04 1.62 22.64
CA TYR A 255 15.58 1.23 21.32
C TYR A 255 16.52 0.20 20.71
N ARG A 256 16.01 -1.00 20.42
CA ARG A 256 16.80 -2.04 19.74
C ARG A 256 16.85 -1.75 18.25
N LEU A 257 18.05 -1.71 17.68
CA LEU A 257 18.25 -1.54 16.26
C LEU A 257 17.46 -2.58 15.44
N ILE A 258 17.03 -2.17 14.25
CA ILE A 258 16.23 -2.99 13.34
C ILE A 258 16.88 -3.04 11.94
N PRO A 259 16.62 -4.08 11.14
CA PRO A 259 17.08 -4.09 9.75
C PRO A 259 16.49 -2.89 8.98
N GLY A 260 17.33 -2.17 8.23
CA GLY A 260 16.94 -0.97 7.49
C GLY A 260 16.19 -1.24 6.17
N TRP A 261 16.28 -2.45 5.62
CA TRP A 261 15.68 -2.77 4.31
C TRP A 261 14.18 -2.51 4.17
N PRO A 262 13.29 -2.70 5.18
CA PRO A 262 11.87 -2.43 4.99
C PRO A 262 11.60 -0.94 4.76
N ARG A 263 12.36 -0.06 5.44
CA ARG A 263 12.31 1.39 5.22
C ARG A 263 12.80 1.73 3.82
N LEU A 264 13.84 1.05 3.34
CA LEU A 264 14.36 1.22 2.00
C LEU A 264 13.32 0.83 0.94
N LEU A 265 12.58 -0.27 1.13
CA LEU A 265 11.51 -0.66 0.22
C LEU A 265 10.42 0.41 0.12
N VAL A 266 10.03 1.03 1.24
CA VAL A 266 9.07 2.15 1.23
C VAL A 266 9.63 3.31 0.38
N ILE A 267 10.90 3.68 0.58
CA ILE A 267 11.55 4.77 -0.16
C ILE A 267 11.66 4.44 -1.65
N LEU A 268 12.11 3.25 -2.00
CA LEU A 268 12.26 2.80 -3.38
C LEU A 268 10.91 2.72 -4.09
N GLN A 269 9.87 2.24 -3.41
CA GLN A 269 8.51 2.21 -3.94
C GLN A 269 7.98 3.62 -4.18
N CYS A 270 8.15 4.55 -3.24
CA CYS A 270 7.83 5.98 -3.46
C CYS A 270 8.57 6.52 -4.68
N ALA A 271 9.89 6.33 -4.73
CA ALA A 271 10.72 6.80 -5.84
C ALA A 271 10.24 6.22 -7.17
N ALA A 272 10.00 4.91 -7.24
CA ALA A 272 9.51 4.25 -8.45
C ALA A 272 8.15 4.81 -8.90
N ILE A 273 7.20 4.95 -7.98
CA ILE A 273 5.87 5.50 -8.29
C ILE A 273 5.98 6.93 -8.80
N TYR A 274 6.70 7.81 -8.11
CA TYR A 274 6.82 9.21 -8.52
C TYR A 274 7.66 9.40 -9.79
N CYS A 275 8.73 8.62 -9.97
CA CYS A 275 9.49 8.63 -11.22
C CYS A 275 8.62 8.17 -12.39
N TYR A 276 7.93 7.03 -12.26
CA TYR A 276 7.10 6.49 -13.34
C TYR A 276 5.90 7.40 -13.65
N THR A 277 5.17 7.83 -12.61
CA THR A 277 4.03 8.74 -12.80
C THR A 277 4.45 10.08 -13.38
N GLY A 278 5.65 10.59 -13.05
CA GLY A 278 6.21 11.78 -13.67
C GLY A 278 6.48 11.60 -15.18
N VAL A 279 7.08 10.48 -15.58
CA VAL A 279 7.38 10.19 -17.00
C VAL A 279 6.12 10.09 -17.85
N VAL A 280 5.06 9.45 -17.33
CA VAL A 280 3.79 9.28 -18.08
C VAL A 280 2.90 10.52 -18.07
N LYS A 281 3.15 11.48 -17.16
CA LYS A 281 2.46 12.79 -17.12
C LYS A 281 3.15 13.79 -18.05
N ASN A 282 3.25 13.43 -19.32
CA ASN A 282 3.89 14.22 -20.37
C ASN A 282 2.88 14.49 -21.51
N GLY A 283 3.17 15.47 -22.37
CA GLY A 283 2.32 15.88 -23.48
C GLY A 283 1.54 17.17 -23.20
N THR A 284 1.06 17.81 -24.27
CA THR A 284 0.54 19.19 -24.25
C THR A 284 -0.55 19.41 -23.21
N VAL A 285 -1.42 18.43 -22.96
CA VAL A 285 -2.49 18.49 -21.95
C VAL A 285 -1.95 18.65 -20.51
N TRP A 286 -0.80 18.03 -20.20
CA TRP A 286 -0.13 18.20 -18.90
C TRP A 286 0.64 19.52 -18.83
N TRP A 287 1.38 19.86 -19.88
CA TRP A 287 2.15 21.12 -19.97
C TRP A 287 1.27 22.37 -19.92
N ASN A 288 0.06 22.27 -20.47
CA ASN A 288 -0.91 23.37 -20.48
C ASN A 288 -1.71 23.51 -19.17
N GLY A 289 -1.59 22.55 -18.24
CA GLY A 289 -2.34 22.55 -16.97
C GLY A 289 -3.76 21.98 -17.06
N ASP A 290 -4.27 21.67 -18.25
CA ASP A 290 -5.63 21.14 -18.46
C ASP A 290 -5.86 19.85 -17.67
N ALA A 291 -4.89 18.94 -17.65
CA ALA A 291 -4.97 17.69 -16.90
C ALA A 291 -5.12 17.92 -15.38
N PHE A 292 -4.40 18.90 -14.82
CA PHE A 292 -4.52 19.26 -13.40
C PHE A 292 -5.86 19.92 -13.12
N TYR A 293 -6.34 20.81 -14.00
CA TYR A 293 -7.63 21.46 -13.85
C TYR A 293 -8.76 20.42 -13.77
N TYR A 294 -8.84 19.48 -14.71
CA TYR A 294 -9.88 18.45 -14.68
C TYR A 294 -9.72 17.51 -13.48
N ALA A 295 -8.49 17.07 -13.17
CA ALA A 295 -8.26 16.18 -12.04
C ALA A 295 -8.66 16.82 -10.70
N LEU A 296 -8.35 18.11 -10.50
CA LEU A 296 -8.73 18.85 -9.29
C LEU A 296 -10.21 19.21 -9.22
N ASN A 297 -10.97 19.04 -10.31
CA ASN A 297 -12.41 19.30 -10.35
C ASN A 297 -13.26 18.01 -10.39
N LEU A 298 -12.64 16.83 -10.31
CA LEU A 298 -13.37 15.58 -10.12
C LEU A 298 -13.95 15.54 -8.70
N ASP A 299 -15.25 15.28 -8.63
CA ASP A 299 -16.06 15.22 -7.42
C ASP A 299 -15.54 14.19 -6.40
N HIS A 300 -15.01 13.06 -6.86
CA HIS A 300 -14.49 12.03 -5.95
C HIS A 300 -13.21 12.43 -5.19
N PHE A 301 -12.43 13.44 -5.64
CA PHE A 301 -11.22 13.88 -4.92
C PHE A 301 -11.53 14.90 -3.81
N TYR A 302 -12.79 15.29 -3.63
CA TYR A 302 -13.17 16.30 -2.65
C TYR A 302 -13.30 15.71 -1.25
N ARG A 303 -12.33 15.99 -0.37
CA ARG A 303 -12.48 15.84 1.09
C ARG A 303 -12.82 17.16 1.78
N ILE A 304 -12.40 18.27 1.18
CA ILE A 304 -12.66 19.66 1.56
C ILE A 304 -12.91 20.38 0.24
N PRO A 305 -13.91 21.26 0.11
CA PRO A 305 -14.24 21.93 -1.15
C PRO A 305 -13.03 22.67 -1.74
N PRO A 306 -12.33 22.12 -2.76
CA PRO A 306 -11.12 22.71 -3.29
C PRO A 306 -11.41 23.62 -4.48
N GLN A 307 -12.68 23.82 -4.85
CA GLN A 307 -13.09 24.52 -6.07
C GLN A 307 -12.54 25.95 -6.09
N TRP A 308 -12.45 26.60 -4.93
CA TRP A 308 -11.82 27.92 -4.82
C TRP A 308 -10.30 27.87 -5.04
N LEU A 309 -9.61 26.89 -4.46
CA LEU A 309 -8.17 26.74 -4.66
C LEU A 309 -7.83 26.29 -6.09
N SER A 310 -8.65 25.41 -6.65
CA SER A 310 -8.52 24.91 -8.02
C SER A 310 -8.87 25.99 -9.04
N SER A 311 -9.83 26.88 -8.78
CA SER A 311 -10.11 28.00 -9.68
C SER A 311 -8.96 28.99 -9.65
N VAL A 312 -8.46 29.35 -8.46
CA VAL A 312 -7.34 30.28 -8.30
C VAL A 312 -6.03 29.73 -8.88
N LEU A 313 -5.65 28.49 -8.58
CA LEU A 313 -4.40 27.87 -9.06
C LEU A 313 -4.52 27.40 -10.51
N GLY A 314 -5.65 26.78 -10.86
CA GLY A 314 -5.96 26.26 -12.19
C GLY A 314 -5.94 27.33 -13.27
N THR A 315 -6.49 28.50 -12.98
CA THR A 315 -6.59 29.60 -13.97
C THR A 315 -5.40 30.55 -13.96
N ASN A 316 -4.71 30.76 -12.83
CA ASN A 316 -3.66 31.79 -12.75
C ASN A 316 -2.24 31.22 -12.75
N LEU A 317 -1.98 30.06 -12.11
CA LEU A 317 -0.62 29.54 -11.95
C LEU A 317 -0.13 28.80 -13.22
N PHE A 318 -1.02 28.09 -13.91
CA PHE A 318 -0.67 27.32 -15.11
C PHE A 318 -0.69 28.15 -16.40
N ASP A 319 -1.50 29.22 -16.46
CA ASP A 319 -1.42 30.22 -17.55
C ASP A 319 -0.07 30.96 -17.52
N PHE A 320 0.55 31.13 -16.33
CA PHE A 320 1.88 31.68 -16.20
C PHE A 320 2.98 30.74 -16.75
N GLN A 321 2.89 29.43 -16.50
CA GLN A 321 3.83 28.44 -17.03
C GLN A 321 3.69 28.23 -18.55
N SER A 322 2.47 28.33 -19.09
CA SER A 322 2.21 28.18 -20.53
C SER A 322 2.39 29.47 -21.34
N GLY A 323 2.85 30.56 -20.72
CA GLY A 323 3.07 31.85 -21.39
C GLY A 323 1.79 32.57 -21.81
N ARG A 324 0.63 32.17 -21.27
CA ARG A 324 -0.72 32.70 -21.59
C ARG A 324 -1.22 33.75 -20.60
N PHE A 325 -0.34 34.33 -19.77
CA PHE A 325 -0.72 35.39 -18.84
C PHE A 325 -1.07 36.69 -19.59
N SER A 326 -2.35 36.88 -19.89
CA SER A 326 -2.91 38.14 -20.37
C SER A 326 -3.71 38.79 -19.24
N LEU A 327 -3.33 40.00 -18.85
CA LEU A 327 -3.95 40.83 -17.79
C LEU A 327 -5.42 41.26 -18.07
N THR A 328 -6.13 40.60 -18.98
CA THR A 328 -7.40 41.07 -19.55
C THR A 328 -8.58 40.11 -19.39
N LYS A 329 -8.50 39.09 -18.54
CA LYS A 329 -9.70 38.31 -18.19
C LYS A 329 -10.38 38.93 -16.97
N GLY A 330 -11.35 39.79 -17.25
CA GLY A 330 -12.32 40.27 -16.26
C GLY A 330 -13.15 39.12 -15.67
N PRO A 331 -13.85 39.37 -14.56
CA PRO A 331 -14.54 38.33 -13.79
C PRO A 331 -15.64 37.67 -14.63
N ILE A 332 -15.70 36.33 -14.57
CA ILE A 332 -16.87 35.53 -14.93
C ILE A 332 -17.54 35.11 -13.64
#